data_AF-A0A642J5L8-F1
#
_entry.id   AF-A0A642J5L8-F1
#
_cell.length_a   1.000
_cell.length_b   1.000
_cell.length_c   1.000
_cell.angle_alpha   90.00
_cell.angle_beta   90.00
_cell.angle_gamma   90.00
#
_symmetry.space_group_name_H-M   'P 1'
#
loop_
_entity.id
_entity.type
_entity.pdbx_description
1 polymer ?
#
loop_
_entity_poly.entity_id
_entity_poly.type
_entity_poly.pdbx_seq_one_letter_code
_entity_poly.pdbx_strand_id
1 'polypeptide(L)'
;MKSILLLLIITLLGCSSNKKQEPISKSGVPVINLSEDVSTVPSLLLSEAAEKLEIVPLEMTDESVLSDITEMQVTDHNIWIDHGREFYIYRFSRTGKFLNKIGSIGQGPGEYTTYSTFLV
;
A
#
# COMPACT_ATOMS: atom_id res chain seq x y z
N MET A 1 -34.92 -36.77 -48.73
CA MET A 1 -34.44 -37.15 -47.38
C MET A 1 -32.92 -37.33 -47.29
N LYS A 2 -32.24 -37.92 -48.30
CA LYS A 2 -30.76 -38.07 -48.32
C LYS A 2 -29.98 -36.75 -48.35
N SER A 3 -30.50 -35.72 -49.02
CA SER A 3 -29.86 -34.39 -49.11
C SER A 3 -29.94 -33.58 -47.81
N ILE A 4 -30.98 -33.80 -46.98
CA ILE A 4 -31.11 -33.16 -45.65
C ILE A 4 -30.08 -33.74 -44.67
N LEU A 5 -29.79 -35.04 -44.78
CA LEU A 5 -28.78 -35.72 -43.96
C LEU A 5 -27.35 -35.21 -44.25
N LEU A 6 -27.07 -34.80 -45.51
CA LEU A 6 -25.78 -34.23 -45.90
C LEU A 6 -25.56 -32.82 -45.35
N LEU A 7 -26.62 -31.99 -45.24
CA LEU A 7 -26.50 -30.62 -44.71
C LEU A 7 -26.17 -30.60 -43.21
N LEU A 8 -26.64 -31.60 -42.45
CA LEU A 8 -26.45 -31.72 -41.00
C LEU A 8 -24.99 -32.07 -40.60
N ILE A 9 -24.24 -32.70 -41.50
CA ILE A 9 -22.85 -33.13 -41.27
C ILE A 9 -21.87 -31.95 -41.43
N ILE A 10 -22.18 -30.99 -42.31
CA ILE A 10 -21.33 -29.83 -42.60
C ILE A 10 -21.32 -28.84 -41.42
N THR A 11 -22.42 -28.78 -40.65
CA THR A 11 -22.52 -27.90 -39.47
C THR A 11 -21.74 -28.40 -38.24
N LEU A 12 -21.34 -29.68 -38.20
CA LEU A 12 -20.63 -30.29 -37.06
C LEU A 12 -19.09 -30.18 -37.16
N LEU A 13 -18.55 -29.77 -38.30
CA LEU A 13 -17.10 -29.60 -38.51
C LEU A 13 -16.63 -28.14 -38.28
N GLY A 14 -17.55 -27.24 -37.90
CA GLY A 14 -17.33 -25.79 -37.85
C GLY A 14 -16.68 -25.24 -36.58
N CYS A 15 -16.12 -26.06 -35.69
CA CYS A 15 -15.35 -25.56 -34.54
C CYS A 15 -14.06 -26.34 -34.32
N SER A 16 -12.97 -25.87 -34.93
CA SER A 16 -11.63 -26.07 -34.36
C SER A 16 -10.90 -24.73 -34.30
N SER A 17 -11.15 -23.96 -33.23
CA SER A 17 -10.23 -22.90 -32.84
C SER A 17 -9.06 -23.56 -32.11
N ASN A 18 -8.12 -24.14 -32.87
CA ASN A 18 -6.81 -24.49 -32.35
C ASN A 18 -6.00 -23.21 -32.13
N LYS A 19 -6.35 -22.43 -31.11
CA LYS A 19 -5.38 -21.51 -30.52
C LYS A 19 -4.43 -22.38 -29.72
N LYS A 20 -3.31 -22.76 -30.35
CA LYS A 20 -2.13 -23.16 -29.59
C LYS A 20 -1.87 -22.02 -28.61
N GLN A 21 -1.96 -22.31 -27.31
CA GLN A 21 -1.33 -21.46 -26.33
C GLN A 21 0.17 -21.60 -26.58
N GLU A 22 0.69 -20.73 -27.44
CA GLU A 22 2.08 -20.33 -27.38
C GLU A 22 2.34 -19.96 -25.91
N PRO A 23 3.42 -20.46 -25.28
CA PRO A 23 3.81 -19.96 -23.97
C PRO A 23 3.90 -18.44 -24.09
N ILE A 24 3.27 -17.73 -23.15
CA ILE A 24 3.27 -16.27 -23.06
C ILE A 24 4.73 -15.83 -22.91
N SER A 25 5.38 -15.59 -24.04
CA SER A 25 6.73 -15.06 -24.20
C SER A 25 6.82 -14.81 -25.71
N LYS A 26 6.47 -13.65 -26.24
CA LYS A 26 7.15 -12.37 -26.02
C LYS A 26 6.17 -11.23 -26.35
N SER A 27 5.45 -10.74 -25.34
CA SER A 27 5.06 -9.34 -25.37
C SER A 27 6.34 -8.54 -25.13
N GLY A 28 6.64 -7.53 -25.94
CA GLY A 28 7.87 -6.71 -25.87
C GLY A 28 7.98 -5.83 -24.62
N VAL A 29 7.41 -6.26 -23.50
CA VAL A 29 7.48 -5.59 -22.22
C VAL A 29 8.77 -6.07 -21.54
N PRO A 30 9.72 -5.18 -21.24
CA PRO A 30 10.89 -5.55 -20.48
C PRO A 30 10.46 -6.10 -19.12
N VAL A 31 10.85 -7.34 -18.83
CA VAL A 31 10.62 -7.97 -17.52
C VAL A 31 11.89 -7.80 -16.70
N ILE A 32 11.78 -7.06 -15.60
CA ILE A 32 12.86 -6.95 -14.61
C ILE A 32 12.65 -8.07 -13.59
N ASN A 33 13.51 -9.09 -13.63
CA ASN A 33 13.47 -10.17 -12.66
C ASN A 33 14.22 -9.74 -11.39
N LEU A 34 13.49 -9.26 -10.38
CA LEU A 34 14.06 -8.87 -9.09
C LEU A 34 14.49 -10.07 -8.24
N SER A 35 14.08 -11.30 -8.57
CA SER A 35 14.31 -12.46 -7.71
C SER A 35 15.70 -13.07 -7.83
N GLU A 36 16.40 -12.87 -8.96
CA GLU A 36 17.68 -13.53 -9.24
C GLU A 36 18.85 -12.96 -8.42
N ASP A 37 18.76 -11.72 -7.92
CA ASP A 37 19.88 -11.01 -7.28
C ASP A 37 19.57 -10.37 -5.90
N VAL A 38 18.35 -10.50 -5.35
CA VAL A 38 18.02 -9.92 -4.03
C VAL A 38 18.89 -10.47 -2.90
N SER A 39 19.38 -11.71 -3.03
CA SER A 39 20.25 -12.36 -2.04
C SER A 39 21.71 -11.92 -2.11
N THR A 40 22.13 -11.15 -3.12
CA THR A 40 23.52 -10.64 -3.27
C THR A 40 23.67 -9.18 -2.85
N VAL A 41 22.60 -8.53 -2.38
CA VAL A 41 22.63 -7.14 -1.93
C VAL A 41 23.57 -7.02 -0.71
N PRO A 42 24.65 -6.21 -0.79
CA PRO A 42 25.52 -5.98 0.36
C PRO A 42 24.74 -5.42 1.53
N SER A 43 25.05 -5.87 2.74
CA SER A 43 24.52 -5.26 3.96
C SER A 43 24.93 -3.79 4.01
N LEU A 44 23.97 -2.87 3.95
CA LEU A 44 24.18 -1.45 4.15
C LEU A 44 24.11 -1.16 5.65
N LEU A 45 25.19 -0.66 6.24
CA LEU A 45 25.17 -0.29 7.65
C LEU A 45 24.35 1.00 7.82
N LEU A 46 23.56 1.09 8.89
CA LEU A 46 22.77 2.31 9.14
C LEU A 46 23.68 3.54 9.28
N SER A 47 24.90 3.37 9.80
CA SER A 47 25.92 4.41 9.88
C SER A 47 26.41 4.91 8.53
N GLU A 48 26.26 4.12 7.46
CA GLU A 48 26.60 4.52 6.09
C GLU A 48 25.44 5.26 5.41
N ALA A 49 24.20 4.98 5.83
CA ALA A 49 22.99 5.56 5.24
C ALA A 49 22.46 6.79 5.99
N ALA A 50 22.73 6.92 7.29
CA ALA A 50 22.21 7.97 8.15
C ALA A 50 23.33 8.69 8.91
N GLU A 51 23.35 10.02 8.83
CA GLU A 51 24.32 10.87 9.52
C GLU A 51 24.09 10.90 11.04
N LYS A 52 22.82 10.85 11.47
CA LYS A 52 22.42 10.99 12.87
C LYS A 52 21.26 10.05 13.22
N LEU A 53 21.36 9.42 14.38
CA LEU A 53 20.28 8.63 14.98
C LEU A 53 19.68 9.39 16.16
N GLU A 54 18.36 9.60 16.14
CA GLU A 54 17.60 10.20 17.23
C GLU A 54 16.56 9.19 17.74
N ILE A 55 16.58 8.91 19.04
CA ILE A 55 15.56 8.09 19.71
C ILE A 55 14.69 9.05 20.53
N VAL A 56 13.42 9.19 20.14
CA VAL A 56 12.47 10.10 20.79
C VAL A 56 11.41 9.28 21.54
N PRO A 57 11.44 9.24 22.89
CA PRO A 57 10.39 8.58 23.65
C PRO A 57 9.11 9.42 23.61
N LEU A 58 8.02 8.85 23.11
CA LEU A 58 6.72 9.52 23.08
C LEU A 58 6.06 9.48 24.46
N GLU A 59 5.38 10.57 24.82
CA GLU A 59 4.55 10.63 26.01
C GLU A 59 3.37 9.67 25.88
N MET A 60 3.21 8.78 26.87
CA MET A 60 2.17 7.75 26.90
C MET A 60 1.29 7.96 28.12
N THR A 61 0.19 8.67 27.93
CA THR A 61 -0.89 8.90 28.89
C THR A 61 -2.19 8.35 28.33
N ASP A 62 -3.28 8.38 29.11
CA ASP A 62 -4.61 7.98 28.61
C ASP A 62 -5.05 8.81 27.40
N GLU A 63 -4.61 10.06 27.29
CA GLU A 63 -4.95 10.94 26.16
C GLU A 63 -4.06 10.68 24.92
N SER A 64 -2.84 10.19 25.12
CA SER A 64 -1.80 10.08 24.09
C SER A 64 -1.40 8.65 23.76
N VAL A 65 -2.09 7.65 24.30
CA VAL A 65 -1.83 6.24 24.00
C VAL A 65 -2.01 5.95 22.51
N LEU A 66 -1.01 5.28 21.93
CA LEU A 66 -0.98 4.90 20.52
C LEU A 66 -1.14 3.39 20.41
N SER A 67 -1.82 2.94 19.36
CA SER A 67 -1.85 1.55 18.91
C SER A 67 -0.88 1.34 17.75
N ASP A 68 -1.35 0.80 16.63
CA ASP A 68 -0.53 0.46 15.47
C ASP A 68 -0.35 1.74 14.65
N ILE A 69 0.89 2.21 14.55
CA ILE A 69 1.21 3.40 13.76
C ILE A 69 1.05 3.05 12.28
N THR A 70 0.02 3.59 11.64
CA THR A 70 -0.29 3.39 10.22
C THR A 70 0.46 4.39 9.35
N GLU A 71 0.64 5.62 9.84
CA GLU A 71 1.35 6.67 9.13
C GLU A 71 2.06 7.61 10.13
N MET A 72 3.27 8.06 9.77
CA MET A 72 4.04 9.03 10.55
C MET A 72 4.70 10.05 9.62
N GLN A 73 4.61 11.33 9.98
CA GLN A 73 5.33 12.42 9.30
C GLN A 73 6.11 13.25 10.33
N VAL A 74 7.39 13.51 10.05
CA VAL A 74 8.28 14.28 10.93
C VAL A 74 8.68 15.58 10.24
N THR A 75 8.40 16.70 10.89
CA THR A 75 8.76 18.05 10.45
C THR A 75 9.84 18.63 11.37
N ASP A 76 10.36 19.81 11.09
CA ASP A 76 11.32 20.49 11.99
C ASP A 76 10.75 20.76 13.39
N HIS A 77 9.43 20.83 13.52
CA HIS A 77 8.76 21.27 14.76
C HIS A 77 8.02 20.13 15.49
N ASN A 78 7.44 19.19 14.74
CA ASN A 78 6.51 18.19 15.29
C ASN A 78 6.66 16.82 14.61
N ILE A 79 6.23 15.80 15.35
CA ILE A 79 6.00 14.44 14.90
C ILE A 79 4.49 14.24 14.83
N TRP A 80 3.99 13.79 13.69
CA TRP A 80 2.57 13.58 13.41
C TRP A 80 2.32 12.09 13.20
N ILE A 81 1.34 11.53 13.89
CA ILE A 81 1.09 10.09 13.91
C ILE A 81 -0.40 9.81 13.68
N ASP A 82 -0.69 8.94 12.72
CA ASP A 82 -1.95 8.21 12.64
C ASP A 82 -1.75 6.81 13.24
N HIS A 83 -2.65 6.39 14.12
CA HIS A 83 -2.58 5.07 14.78
C HIS A 83 -3.78 4.17 14.48
N GLY A 84 -4.55 4.50 13.44
CA GLY A 84 -5.53 3.61 12.80
C GLY A 84 -6.80 3.28 13.60
N ARG A 85 -6.87 3.56 14.90
CA ARG A 85 -8.05 3.21 15.72
C ARG A 85 -9.12 4.29 15.78
N GLU A 86 -8.73 5.55 15.83
CA GLU A 86 -9.63 6.63 16.24
C GLU A 86 -9.77 7.74 15.20
N PHE A 87 -9.34 7.56 13.95
CA PHE A 87 -9.33 8.59 12.90
C PHE A 87 -8.98 9.99 13.43
N TYR A 88 -7.95 10.07 14.27
CA TYR A 88 -7.36 11.31 14.77
C TYR A 88 -5.88 11.29 14.43
N ILE A 89 -5.36 12.46 14.05
CA ILE A 89 -3.92 12.66 13.88
C ILE A 89 -3.35 13.20 15.18
N TYR A 90 -2.39 12.49 15.76
CA TYR A 90 -1.74 12.86 17.01
C TYR A 90 -0.53 13.70 16.71
N ARG A 91 -0.41 14.85 17.39
CA ARG A 91 0.72 15.75 17.26
C ARG A 91 1.58 15.68 18.52
N PHE A 92 2.85 15.37 18.32
CA PHE A 92 3.89 15.40 19.35
C PHE A 92 4.93 16.45 18.97
N SER A 93 5.55 17.06 19.98
CA SER A 93 6.77 17.84 19.78
C SER A 93 7.95 16.94 19.38
N ARG A 94 9.03 17.53 18.89
CA ARG A 94 10.28 16.80 18.58
C ARG A 94 10.94 16.13 19.78
N THR A 95 10.58 16.49 21.01
CA THR A 95 11.06 15.82 22.23
C THR A 95 10.14 14.68 22.68
N GLY A 96 9.06 14.42 21.95
CA GLY A 96 8.11 13.35 22.25
C GLY A 96 6.97 13.74 23.19
N LYS A 97 6.88 15.01 23.61
CA LYS A 97 5.73 15.50 24.38
C LYS A 97 4.46 15.55 23.53
N PHE A 98 3.38 14.99 24.03
CA PHE A 98 2.06 15.07 23.39
C PHE A 98 1.56 16.52 23.43
N LEU A 99 1.02 17.01 22.31
CA LEU A 99 0.53 18.38 22.19
C LEU A 99 -1.00 18.40 22.06
N ASN A 100 -1.55 17.63 21.13
CA ASN A 100 -3.00 17.52 20.89
C ASN A 100 -3.30 16.44 19.83
N LYS A 101 -4.60 16.19 19.63
CA LYS A 101 -5.15 15.46 18.47
C LYS A 101 -5.74 16.44 17.46
N ILE A 102 -5.76 16.08 16.18
CA ILE A 102 -6.46 16.79 15.11
C ILE A 102 -7.53 15.87 14.55
N GLY A 103 -8.75 16.39 14.47
CA GLY A 103 -9.90 15.69 13.91
C GLY A 103 -11.22 16.07 14.56
N SER A 104 -12.31 15.86 13.82
CA SER A 104 -13.68 15.95 14.36
C SER A 104 -14.50 14.85 13.71
N ILE A 105 -14.88 13.83 14.48
CA ILE A 105 -15.51 12.63 13.94
C ILE A 105 -17.02 12.78 13.95
N GLY A 106 -17.64 12.63 12.79
CA GLY A 106 -19.08 12.75 12.64
C GLY A 106 -19.52 13.04 11.21
N GLN A 107 -20.76 13.48 11.06
CA GLN A 107 -21.44 13.72 9.78
C GLN A 107 -21.91 15.17 9.64
N GLY A 108 -21.58 16.04 10.60
CA GLY A 108 -21.86 17.46 10.56
C GLY A 108 -20.90 18.24 9.64
N PRO A 109 -21.20 19.52 9.37
CA PRO A 109 -20.29 20.37 8.59
C PRO A 109 -18.90 20.46 9.25
N GLY A 110 -17.86 20.05 8.52
CA GLY A 110 -16.47 20.05 9.00
C GLY A 110 -16.05 18.78 9.76
N GLU A 111 -16.95 17.80 9.91
CA GLU A 111 -16.65 16.49 10.49
C GLU A 111 -16.40 15.44 9.40
N TYR A 112 -15.76 14.32 9.78
CA TYR A 112 -15.54 13.18 8.90
C TYR A 112 -15.75 11.86 9.63
N THR A 113 -16.05 10.78 8.91
CA THR A 113 -16.12 9.44 9.52
C THR A 113 -14.94 8.54 9.20
N THR A 114 -14.13 8.89 8.22
CA THR A 114 -12.91 8.17 7.85
C THR A 114 -12.00 9.07 6.99
N TYR A 115 -10.70 8.80 7.00
CA TYR A 115 -9.73 9.31 6.03
C TYR A 115 -8.76 8.19 5.67
N SER A 116 -8.01 8.37 4.58
CA SER A 116 -7.00 7.39 4.15
C SER A 116 -5.57 7.81 4.45
N THR A 117 -5.29 9.12 4.48
CA THR A 117 -3.96 9.68 4.69
C THR A 117 -4.09 11.14 5.13
N PHE A 118 -2.99 11.74 5.57
CA PHE A 118 -2.89 13.16 5.88
C PHE A 118 -1.59 13.74 5.30
N LEU A 119 -1.47 15.06 5.23
CA LEU A 119 -0.25 15.75 4.81
C LEU A 119 -0.04 16.98 5.69
N VAL A 120 1.21 17.28 6.02
CA VAL A 120 1.62 18.43 6.83
C VAL A 120 2.74 19.23 6.19
#